data_AF-A0AAV2I4H8-F1
#
_entry.id   AF-A0AAV2I4H8-F1
#
_cell.length_a   1.000
_cell.length_b   1.000
_cell.length_c   1.000
_cell.angle_alpha   90.00
_cell.angle_beta   90.00
_cell.angle_gamma   90.00
#
_symmetry.space_group_name_H-M   'P 1'
#
loop_
_entity.id
_entity.type
_entity.pdbx_description
1 polymer ?
#
loop_
_entity_poly.entity_id
_entity_poly.type
_entity_poly.pdbx_seq_one_letter_code
_entity_poly.pdbx_strand_id
1 'polypeptide(L)'
;MMRVVVWRRSKLKDCLVKLLKLMGLLLVLMVLVLPIRNTILQFVLPGMWLEHSSLFLFKVMLDSQSFPVADIPIGKNPIKLVPNFDDIKVKFTNRGKTYPAYYEQMGLLQRSTPSDLRAHDRLNELLKFKPMMSEYERAVAMFTVDVFIRACETANLTYFLISGSLLGSRRHHGMIPWDDDIDIIVNGSEWRKVRDVLANIQGFELFSPGKVQWKFFMSALPQGNRPFKWPNIDLFFFNEDETHIWALTWGAKSSLCSKKSDVFPLKRRKFELWNMPVPRASRSLVAAEFGDYRSNCVTASYVHKTNVAYSSSSLVEVSCRNLHEVFPFVFQETGDQGIVIEVLRLAGKPLDNISLSEDF
;
A
#
# COMPACT_ATOMS: atom_id res chain seq x y z
N MET A 1 -8.41 68.52 -11.97
CA MET A 1 -8.04 67.47 -11.00
C MET A 1 -8.42 66.03 -11.42
N MET A 2 -9.28 65.78 -12.42
CA MET A 2 -9.73 64.42 -12.83
C MET A 2 -8.81 63.62 -13.77
N ARG A 3 -7.89 64.24 -14.53
CA ARG A 3 -7.02 63.51 -15.50
C ARG A 3 -5.92 62.65 -14.86
N VAL A 4 -5.43 63.03 -13.68
CA VAL A 4 -4.32 62.33 -12.99
C VAL A 4 -4.77 60.99 -12.38
N VAL A 5 -6.05 60.89 -11.97
CA VAL A 5 -6.63 59.69 -11.35
C VAL A 5 -6.87 58.57 -12.38
N VAL A 6 -7.28 58.92 -13.60
CA VAL A 6 -7.48 57.96 -14.71
C VAL A 6 -6.15 57.37 -15.19
N TRP A 7 -5.10 58.19 -15.28
CA TRP A 7 -3.76 57.77 -15.69
C TRP A 7 -3.08 56.84 -14.67
N ARG A 8 -3.26 57.11 -13.36
CA ARG A 8 -2.81 56.22 -12.28
C ARG A 8 -3.51 54.86 -12.31
N ARG A 9 -4.83 54.82 -12.58
CA ARG A 9 -5.59 53.56 -12.71
C ARG A 9 -5.14 52.71 -13.90
N SER A 10 -4.77 53.32 -15.04
CA SER A 10 -4.21 52.63 -16.21
C SER A 10 -2.87 51.95 -15.89
N LYS A 11 -1.93 52.68 -15.29
CA LYS A 11 -0.61 52.14 -14.94
C LYS A 11 -0.68 51.01 -13.91
N LEU A 12 -1.61 51.09 -12.95
CA LEU A 12 -1.86 50.03 -11.98
C LEU A 12 -2.39 48.75 -12.65
N LYS A 13 -3.32 48.88 -13.61
CA LYS A 13 -3.81 47.73 -14.40
C LYS A 13 -2.70 47.12 -15.26
N ASP A 14 -1.88 47.94 -15.93
CA ASP A 14 -0.76 47.45 -16.73
C ASP A 14 0.31 46.76 -15.87
N CYS A 15 0.59 47.29 -14.67
CA CYS A 15 1.48 46.67 -13.70
C CYS A 15 0.93 45.32 -13.23
N LEU A 16 -0.37 45.26 -12.90
CA LEU A 16 -1.04 44.02 -12.50
C LEU A 16 -1.00 42.97 -13.63
N VAL A 17 -1.26 43.38 -14.88
CA VAL A 17 -1.18 42.47 -16.04
C VAL A 17 0.24 41.95 -16.25
N LYS A 18 1.27 42.80 -16.12
CA LYS A 18 2.68 42.38 -16.20
C LYS A 18 3.05 41.42 -15.07
N LEU A 19 2.59 41.69 -13.85
CA LEU A 19 2.79 40.82 -12.69
C LEU A 19 2.13 39.45 -12.91
N LEU A 20 0.87 39.43 -13.36
CA LEU A 20 0.15 38.19 -13.67
C LEU A 20 0.84 37.38 -14.78
N LYS A 21 1.34 38.04 -15.83
CA LYS A 21 2.14 37.39 -16.88
C LYS A 21 3.44 36.80 -16.34
N LEU A 22 4.13 37.53 -15.47
CA LEU A 22 5.36 37.05 -14.83
C LEU A 22 5.08 35.86 -13.91
N MET A 23 4.03 35.93 -13.09
CA MET A 23 3.58 34.81 -12.25
C MET A 23 3.20 33.59 -13.10
N GLY A 24 2.50 33.79 -14.22
CA GLY A 24 2.18 32.72 -15.16
C GLY A 24 3.44 32.10 -15.78
N LEU A 25 4.40 32.91 -16.22
CA LEU A 25 5.67 32.41 -16.77
C LEU A 25 6.47 31.63 -15.72
N LEU A 26 6.52 32.12 -14.47
CA LEU A 26 7.17 31.42 -13.36
C LEU A 26 6.49 30.09 -13.08
N LEU A 27 5.15 30.05 -13.06
CA LEU A 27 4.41 28.79 -12.89
C LEU A 27 4.71 27.80 -14.02
N VAL A 28 4.76 28.27 -15.27
CA VAL A 28 5.13 27.44 -16.43
C VAL A 28 6.56 26.91 -16.28
N LEU A 29 7.51 27.75 -15.85
CA LEU A 29 8.90 27.33 -15.60
C LEU A 29 8.96 26.29 -14.47
N MET A 30 8.22 26.51 -13.37
CA MET A 30 8.14 25.59 -12.23
C MET A 30 7.55 24.23 -12.60
N VAL A 31 6.64 24.17 -13.57
CA VAL A 31 6.01 22.92 -13.97
C VAL A 31 6.78 22.25 -15.10
N LEU A 32 7.23 22.96 -16.13
CA LEU A 32 7.79 22.35 -17.34
C LEU A 32 9.30 22.11 -17.30
N VAL A 33 10.06 22.86 -16.49
CA VAL A 33 11.50 22.68 -16.37
C VAL A 33 11.78 21.64 -15.27
N LEU A 34 12.06 20.41 -15.67
CA LEU A 34 12.18 19.26 -14.76
C LEU A 34 13.08 19.50 -13.54
N PRO A 35 14.31 20.05 -13.65
CA PRO A 35 15.13 20.32 -12.47
C PRO A 35 14.45 21.28 -11.48
N ILE A 36 13.79 22.32 -11.99
CA ILE A 36 13.12 23.35 -11.18
C ILE A 36 11.88 22.74 -10.53
N ARG A 37 11.07 22.01 -11.31
CA ARG A 37 9.91 21.28 -10.82
C ARG A 37 10.30 20.32 -9.71
N ASN A 38 11.32 19.50 -9.92
CA ASN A 38 11.72 18.50 -8.94
C ASN A 38 12.24 19.16 -7.66
N THR A 39 13.01 20.24 -7.78
CA THR A 39 13.48 21.00 -6.62
C THR A 39 12.32 21.56 -5.78
N ILE A 40 11.25 22.03 -6.44
CA ILE A 40 10.11 22.67 -5.77
C ILE A 40 9.10 21.64 -5.27
N LEU A 41 8.82 20.60 -6.05
CA LEU A 41 7.75 19.64 -5.82
C LEU A 41 8.22 18.32 -5.18
N GLN A 42 9.51 18.15 -4.89
CA GLN A 42 10.02 16.95 -4.17
C GLN A 42 9.34 16.69 -2.82
N PHE A 43 8.78 17.72 -2.18
CA PHE A 43 8.05 17.58 -0.91
C PHE A 43 6.59 17.14 -1.10
N VAL A 44 6.09 17.14 -2.34
CA VAL A 44 4.70 16.86 -2.70
C VAL A 44 4.59 15.61 -3.56
N LEU A 45 5.55 15.39 -4.46
CA LEU A 45 5.58 14.26 -5.37
C LEU A 45 6.43 13.11 -4.78
N PRO A 46 5.92 11.87 -4.79
CA PRO A 46 6.72 10.70 -4.46
C PRO A 46 7.96 10.60 -5.35
N GLY A 47 9.03 9.96 -4.86
CA GLY A 47 10.31 9.89 -5.58
C GLY A 47 10.17 9.34 -7.00
N MET A 48 9.32 8.32 -7.19
CA MET A 48 9.08 7.66 -8.49
C MET A 48 8.40 8.59 -9.51
N TRP A 49 7.74 9.66 -9.06
CA TRP A 49 7.08 10.63 -9.93
C TRP A 49 8.07 11.67 -10.49
N LEU A 50 9.18 11.92 -9.77
CA LEU A 50 10.15 12.97 -10.12
C LEU A 50 10.91 12.67 -11.42
N GLU A 51 10.99 11.42 -11.84
CA GLU A 51 11.68 11.02 -13.07
C GLU A 51 10.87 11.28 -14.35
N HIS A 52 9.56 11.51 -14.23
CA HIS A 52 8.67 11.59 -15.39
C HIS A 52 8.49 13.02 -15.91
N SER A 53 8.10 13.14 -17.19
CA SER A 53 7.74 14.44 -17.77
C SER A 53 6.46 15.02 -17.12
N SER A 54 6.38 16.34 -17.00
CA SER A 54 5.21 16.99 -16.39
C SER A 54 3.93 16.78 -17.17
N LEU A 55 4.04 16.66 -18.50
CA LEU A 55 2.90 16.33 -19.36
C LEU A 55 2.36 14.92 -19.06
N PHE A 56 3.27 13.96 -18.87
CA PHE A 56 2.88 12.61 -18.46
C PHE A 56 2.23 12.60 -17.08
N LEU A 57 2.80 13.31 -16.10
CA LEU A 57 2.19 13.41 -14.77
C LEU A 57 0.78 14.04 -14.85
N PHE A 58 0.59 15.06 -15.68
CA PHE A 58 -0.73 15.66 -15.89
C PHE A 58 -1.72 14.67 -16.52
N LYS A 59 -1.29 13.90 -17.54
CA LYS A 59 -2.07 12.78 -18.10
C LYS A 59 -2.50 11.81 -17.01
N VAL A 60 -1.55 11.34 -16.18
CA VAL A 60 -1.83 10.39 -15.10
C VAL A 60 -2.79 10.97 -14.07
N MET A 61 -2.67 12.25 -13.70
CA MET A 61 -3.57 12.87 -12.73
C MET A 61 -5.00 13.02 -13.25
N LEU A 62 -5.16 13.25 -14.56
CA LEU A 62 -6.48 13.32 -15.20
C LEU A 62 -7.08 11.94 -15.49
N ASP A 63 -6.24 10.92 -15.70
CA ASP A 63 -6.69 9.55 -15.95
C ASP A 63 -7.06 8.86 -14.63
N SER A 64 -8.33 8.96 -14.26
CA SER A 64 -8.89 8.39 -13.03
C SER A 64 -9.92 7.31 -13.34
N GLN A 65 -10.10 6.40 -12.38
CA GLN A 65 -11.08 5.33 -12.49
C GLN A 65 -12.49 5.88 -12.77
N SER A 66 -13.11 5.40 -13.85
CA SER A 66 -14.49 5.68 -14.19
C SER A 66 -15.11 4.44 -14.84
N PHE A 67 -15.56 3.52 -14.00
CA PHE A 67 -16.22 2.29 -14.45
C PHE A 67 -17.74 2.43 -14.37
N PRO A 68 -18.49 2.19 -15.45
CA PRO A 68 -19.97 2.23 -15.47
C PRO A 68 -20.54 0.96 -14.82
N VAL A 69 -20.22 0.73 -13.55
CA VAL A 69 -20.57 -0.51 -12.84
C VAL A 69 -22.08 -0.65 -12.73
N ALA A 70 -22.81 0.43 -12.44
CA ALA A 70 -24.26 0.43 -12.28
C ALA A 70 -25.01 0.10 -13.58
N ASP A 71 -24.42 0.44 -14.73
CA ASP A 71 -25.06 0.27 -16.04
C ASP A 71 -24.82 -1.11 -16.66
N ILE A 72 -23.88 -1.89 -16.10
CA ILE A 72 -23.46 -3.18 -16.65
C ILE A 72 -23.83 -4.28 -15.66
N PRO A 73 -24.74 -5.20 -16.00
CA PRO A 73 -25.06 -6.37 -15.18
C PRO A 73 -23.83 -7.22 -14.88
N ILE A 74 -23.83 -7.91 -13.74
CA ILE A 74 -22.82 -8.91 -13.40
C ILE A 74 -23.01 -10.13 -14.31
N GLY A 75 -21.95 -10.58 -14.95
CA GLY A 75 -21.96 -11.77 -15.80
C GLY A 75 -22.32 -13.05 -15.02
N LYS A 76 -22.84 -14.08 -15.71
CA LYS A 76 -23.25 -15.35 -15.09
C LYS A 76 -22.20 -16.47 -15.25
N ASN A 77 -20.92 -16.14 -15.32
CA ASN A 77 -19.84 -17.13 -15.44
C ASN A 77 -19.13 -17.33 -14.09
N PRO A 78 -19.78 -17.97 -13.10
CA PRO A 78 -19.17 -18.20 -11.79
C PRO A 78 -17.99 -19.16 -11.94
N ILE A 79 -16.85 -18.82 -11.33
CA ILE A 79 -15.84 -19.81 -11.02
C ILE A 79 -16.35 -20.58 -9.81
N LYS A 80 -16.62 -21.88 -9.98
CA LYS A 80 -16.93 -22.77 -8.85
C LYS A 80 -15.65 -23.04 -8.06
N LEU A 81 -15.29 -22.11 -7.19
CA LEU A 81 -14.38 -22.37 -6.08
C LEU A 81 -15.22 -22.89 -4.91
N VAL A 82 -14.83 -24.01 -4.31
CA VAL A 82 -15.35 -24.46 -3.01
C VAL A 82 -14.25 -24.17 -1.99
N PRO A 83 -14.21 -22.96 -1.42
CA PRO A 83 -13.10 -22.58 -0.57
C PRO A 83 -13.26 -23.24 0.81
N ASN A 84 -12.20 -23.87 1.31
CA ASN A 84 -12.19 -24.51 2.62
C ASN A 84 -11.47 -23.63 3.63
N PHE A 85 -12.23 -22.99 4.54
CA PHE A 85 -11.66 -22.11 5.55
C PHE A 85 -10.76 -22.85 6.55
N ASP A 86 -11.08 -24.11 6.86
CA ASP A 86 -10.36 -24.87 7.87
C ASP A 86 -8.89 -25.11 7.49
N ASP A 87 -8.59 -25.27 6.18
CA ASP A 87 -7.22 -25.48 5.69
C ASP A 87 -6.31 -24.27 5.95
N ILE A 88 -6.85 -23.05 5.82
CA ILE A 88 -6.10 -21.82 6.11
C ILE A 88 -6.11 -21.55 7.61
N LYS A 89 -7.25 -21.71 8.27
CA LYS A 89 -7.39 -21.51 9.71
C LYS A 89 -6.36 -22.34 10.47
N VAL A 90 -6.25 -23.64 10.20
CA VAL A 90 -5.29 -24.54 10.85
C VAL A 90 -3.84 -24.05 10.69
N LYS A 91 -3.46 -23.54 9.50
CA LYS A 91 -2.12 -23.00 9.24
C LYS A 91 -1.80 -21.74 10.05
N PHE A 92 -2.80 -20.98 10.48
CA PHE A 92 -2.65 -19.77 11.28
C PHE A 92 -2.88 -20.02 12.78
N THR A 93 -3.88 -20.79 13.17
CA THR A 93 -4.21 -21.06 14.58
C THR A 93 -3.24 -22.02 15.25
N ASN A 94 -2.63 -22.96 14.50
CA ASN A 94 -1.64 -23.88 15.08
C ASN A 94 -0.26 -23.25 15.30
N ARG A 95 -0.04 -22.00 14.87
CA ARG A 95 1.23 -21.29 15.07
C ARG A 95 1.39 -20.70 16.49
N GLY A 96 0.40 -20.89 17.38
CA GLY A 96 0.37 -20.25 18.69
C GLY A 96 0.07 -18.75 18.58
N LYS A 97 0.17 -18.03 19.71
CA LYS A 97 -0.13 -16.58 19.77
C LYS A 97 0.67 -15.82 18.72
N THR A 98 -0.01 -15.08 17.86
CA THR A 98 0.57 -14.21 16.85
C THR A 98 1.40 -13.13 17.55
N TYR A 99 2.71 -13.05 17.26
CA TYR A 99 3.67 -12.14 17.91
C TYR A 99 3.83 -12.36 19.42
N PRO A 100 4.27 -13.55 19.89
CA PRO A 100 4.37 -13.85 21.31
C PRO A 100 5.38 -12.95 22.03
N ALA A 101 6.50 -12.63 21.38
CA ALA A 101 7.54 -11.74 21.91
C ALA A 101 7.00 -10.32 22.20
N TYR A 102 6.12 -9.80 21.34
CA TYR A 102 5.44 -8.52 21.59
C TYR A 102 4.63 -8.56 22.88
N TYR A 103 3.73 -9.55 23.02
CA TYR A 103 2.85 -9.62 24.20
C TYR A 103 3.61 -9.94 25.49
N GLU A 104 4.68 -10.73 25.40
CA GLU A 104 5.58 -10.96 26.53
C GLU A 104 6.26 -9.66 26.98
N GLN A 105 6.85 -8.90 26.04
CA GLN A 105 7.49 -7.63 26.35
C GLN A 105 6.47 -6.63 26.94
N MET A 106 5.26 -6.55 26.39
CA MET A 106 4.19 -5.71 26.92
C MET A 106 3.82 -6.08 28.36
N GLY A 107 3.68 -7.37 28.66
CA GLY A 107 3.37 -7.82 30.01
C GLY A 107 4.48 -7.53 31.03
N LEU A 108 5.76 -7.60 30.61
CA LEU A 108 6.89 -7.22 31.45
C LEU A 108 6.91 -5.72 31.75
N LEU A 109 6.72 -4.89 30.72
CA LEU A 109 6.71 -3.42 30.86
C LEU A 109 5.51 -2.91 31.67
N GLN A 110 4.35 -3.55 31.57
CA GLN A 110 3.19 -3.18 32.39
C GLN A 110 3.36 -3.48 33.89
N ARG A 111 4.24 -4.43 34.22
CA ARG A 111 4.57 -4.78 35.62
C ARG A 111 5.74 -3.99 36.19
N SER A 112 6.41 -3.14 35.40
CA SER A 112 7.51 -2.31 35.89
C SER A 112 7.00 -1.28 36.89
N THR A 113 7.88 -0.84 37.80
CA THR A 113 7.53 0.18 38.78
C THR A 113 7.21 1.51 38.09
N PRO A 114 6.26 2.32 38.59
CA PRO A 114 5.94 3.63 38.01
C PRO A 114 7.13 4.61 37.93
N SER A 115 8.19 4.37 38.71
CA SER A 115 9.43 5.15 38.70
C SER A 115 10.38 4.80 37.54
N ASP A 116 10.18 3.68 36.84
CA ASP A 116 11.00 3.32 35.68
C ASP A 116 10.50 4.03 34.42
N LEU A 117 10.97 5.27 34.25
CA LEU A 117 10.63 6.12 33.11
C LEU A 117 10.98 5.45 31.77
N ARG A 118 12.07 4.68 31.70
CA ARG A 118 12.47 4.00 30.46
C ARG A 118 11.51 2.89 30.08
N ALA A 119 11.06 2.10 31.06
CA ALA A 119 10.05 1.10 30.83
C ALA A 119 8.71 1.73 30.39
N HIS A 120 8.35 2.88 30.98
CA HIS A 120 7.15 3.62 30.60
C HIS A 120 7.22 4.18 29.17
N ASP A 121 8.34 4.80 28.79
CA ASP A 121 8.55 5.32 27.43
C ASP A 121 8.51 4.20 26.39
N ARG A 122 9.16 3.07 26.71
CA ARG A 122 9.15 1.88 25.86
C ARG A 122 7.75 1.28 25.72
N LEU A 123 6.97 1.23 26.80
CA LEU A 123 5.58 0.78 26.78
C LEU A 123 4.74 1.67 25.83
N ASN A 124 4.87 2.99 25.98
CA ASN A 124 4.16 3.96 25.14
C ASN A 124 4.57 3.87 23.66
N GLU A 125 5.84 3.58 23.37
CA GLU A 125 6.31 3.30 22.01
C GLU A 125 5.64 2.04 21.44
N LEU A 126 5.69 0.91 22.15
CA LEU A 126 5.13 -0.36 21.67
C LEU A 126 3.61 -0.36 21.54
N LEU A 127 2.90 0.44 22.33
CA LEU A 127 1.45 0.61 22.20
C LEU A 127 1.05 1.19 20.84
N LYS A 128 1.90 2.03 20.25
CA LYS A 128 1.65 2.64 18.93
C LYS A 128 1.82 1.65 17.79
N PHE A 129 2.65 0.62 17.98
CA PHE A 129 2.92 -0.46 17.03
C PHE A 129 2.22 -1.77 17.42
N LYS A 130 1.10 -1.70 18.14
CA LYS A 130 0.35 -2.88 18.55
C LYS A 130 -0.12 -3.69 17.33
N PRO A 131 -0.12 -5.03 17.39
CA PRO A 131 -0.77 -5.84 16.38
C PRO A 131 -2.24 -5.45 16.23
N MET A 132 -2.66 -5.15 14.99
CA MET A 132 -4.00 -4.59 14.73
C MET A 132 -5.08 -5.66 14.55
N MET A 133 -4.66 -6.82 14.05
CA MET A 133 -5.51 -7.98 13.81
C MET A 133 -5.28 -9.04 14.88
N SER A 134 -6.37 -9.57 15.43
CA SER A 134 -6.36 -10.85 16.13
C SER A 134 -6.03 -11.99 15.17
N GLU A 135 -5.70 -13.15 15.72
CA GLU A 135 -5.35 -14.34 14.93
C GLU A 135 -6.49 -14.78 14.02
N TYR A 136 -7.73 -14.70 14.52
CA TYR A 136 -8.92 -15.03 13.75
C TYR A 136 -9.14 -14.04 12.62
N GLU A 137 -9.05 -12.74 12.89
CA GLU A 137 -9.20 -11.70 11.86
C GLU A 137 -8.12 -11.84 10.78
N ARG A 138 -6.87 -12.12 11.17
CA ARG A 138 -5.81 -12.41 10.20
C ARG A 138 -6.11 -13.67 9.40
N ALA A 139 -6.55 -14.76 10.04
CA ALA A 139 -6.94 -15.99 9.33
C ALA A 139 -8.05 -15.75 8.29
N VAL A 140 -9.05 -14.92 8.62
CA VAL A 140 -10.12 -14.49 7.70
C VAL A 140 -9.55 -13.70 6.52
N ALA A 141 -8.66 -12.72 6.76
CA ALA A 141 -8.04 -11.95 5.69
C ALA A 141 -7.19 -12.84 4.77
N MET A 142 -6.44 -13.77 5.36
CA MET A 142 -5.59 -14.72 4.64
C MET A 142 -6.43 -15.70 3.81
N PHE A 143 -7.56 -16.17 4.34
CA PHE A 143 -8.50 -16.95 3.55
C PHE A 143 -9.09 -16.15 2.38
N THR A 144 -9.39 -14.87 2.60
CA THR A 144 -9.87 -13.97 1.53
C THR A 144 -8.80 -13.81 0.44
N VAL A 145 -7.52 -13.71 0.80
CA VAL A 145 -6.39 -13.70 -0.14
C VAL A 145 -6.27 -15.01 -0.92
N ASP A 146 -6.39 -16.17 -0.26
CA ASP A 146 -6.34 -17.48 -0.94
C ASP A 146 -7.41 -17.58 -2.03
N VAL A 147 -8.64 -17.19 -1.69
CA VAL A 147 -9.78 -17.22 -2.61
C VAL A 147 -9.59 -16.26 -3.78
N PHE A 148 -9.10 -15.05 -3.50
CA PHE A 148 -8.77 -14.06 -4.52
C PHE A 148 -7.70 -14.61 -5.49
N ILE A 149 -6.60 -15.17 -4.97
CA ILE A 149 -5.51 -15.73 -5.77
C ILE A 149 -6.05 -16.82 -6.70
N ARG A 150 -6.77 -17.80 -6.17
CA ARG A 150 -7.32 -18.90 -6.98
C ARG A 150 -8.27 -18.39 -8.08
N ALA A 151 -9.09 -17.41 -7.76
CA ALA A 151 -10.01 -16.80 -8.72
C ALA A 151 -9.26 -16.10 -9.85
N CYS A 152 -8.24 -15.30 -9.52
CA CYS A 152 -7.41 -14.62 -10.48
C CYS A 152 -6.58 -15.59 -11.35
N GLU A 153 -5.97 -16.61 -10.76
CA GLU A 153 -5.19 -17.62 -11.49
C GLU A 153 -6.08 -18.42 -12.44
N THR A 154 -7.25 -18.87 -11.98
CA THR A 154 -8.22 -19.61 -12.83
C THR A 154 -8.73 -18.74 -13.98
N ALA A 155 -8.94 -17.45 -13.73
CA ALA A 155 -9.36 -16.50 -14.74
C ALA A 155 -8.22 -15.96 -15.62
N ASN A 156 -6.95 -16.29 -15.33
CA ASN A 156 -5.78 -15.69 -15.94
C ASN A 156 -5.81 -14.16 -15.89
N LEU A 157 -6.04 -13.59 -14.70
CA LEU A 157 -6.04 -12.16 -14.42
C LEU A 157 -4.65 -11.72 -13.93
N THR A 158 -4.17 -10.58 -14.43
CA THR A 158 -2.91 -10.00 -13.96
C THR A 158 -3.12 -9.15 -12.71
N TYR A 159 -2.42 -9.48 -11.63
CA TYR A 159 -2.45 -8.76 -10.36
C TYR A 159 -1.08 -8.77 -9.67
N PHE A 160 -0.83 -7.82 -8.78
CA PHE A 160 0.36 -7.80 -7.93
C PHE A 160 0.16 -6.96 -6.66
N LEU A 161 1.01 -7.19 -5.65
CA LEU A 161 1.00 -6.41 -4.41
C LEU A 161 1.52 -4.98 -4.66
N ILE A 162 0.90 -4.00 -4.00
CA ILE A 162 1.34 -2.60 -3.96
C ILE A 162 1.33 -2.07 -2.53
N SER A 163 1.77 -0.81 -2.33
CA SER A 163 1.59 -0.07 -1.07
C SER A 163 2.09 -0.84 0.17
N GLY A 164 1.37 -0.79 1.29
CA GLY A 164 1.71 -1.41 2.58
C GLY A 164 1.89 -2.92 2.48
N SER A 165 1.13 -3.59 1.61
CA SER A 165 1.28 -5.03 1.37
C SER A 165 2.58 -5.40 0.65
N LEU A 166 3.01 -4.60 -0.34
CA LEU A 166 4.31 -4.80 -1.00
C LEU A 166 5.47 -4.51 -0.02
N LEU A 167 5.35 -3.46 0.79
CA LEU A 167 6.29 -3.16 1.86
C LEU A 167 6.37 -4.31 2.87
N GLY A 168 5.23 -4.84 3.30
CA GLY A 168 5.13 -5.99 4.19
C GLY A 168 5.86 -7.22 3.63
N SER A 169 5.64 -7.56 2.35
CA SER A 169 6.37 -8.64 1.69
C SER A 169 7.90 -8.43 1.74
N ARG A 170 8.39 -7.18 1.63
CA ARG A 170 9.82 -6.87 1.72
C ARG A 170 10.37 -6.81 3.14
N ARG A 171 9.58 -6.36 4.12
CA ARG A 171 10.03 -6.09 5.48
C ARG A 171 9.75 -7.24 6.45
N HIS A 172 8.70 -8.02 6.23
CA HIS A 172 8.19 -9.04 7.15
C HIS A 172 7.90 -10.40 6.49
N HIS A 173 8.13 -10.54 5.17
CA HIS A 173 7.65 -11.67 4.36
C HIS A 173 6.14 -11.93 4.53
N GLY A 174 5.35 -10.88 4.81
CA GLY A 174 3.92 -10.95 5.13
C GLY A 174 3.35 -9.58 5.48
N MET A 175 2.19 -9.52 6.13
CA MET A 175 1.63 -8.25 6.59
C MET A 175 2.55 -7.53 7.58
N ILE A 176 2.51 -6.20 7.55
CA ILE A 176 3.12 -5.39 8.61
C ILE A 176 2.33 -5.66 9.90
N PRO A 177 2.98 -5.94 11.06
CA PRO A 177 2.28 -6.38 12.26
C PRO A 177 1.18 -5.43 12.74
N TRP A 178 1.41 -4.13 12.59
CA TRP A 178 0.50 -3.05 12.99
C TRP A 178 -0.34 -2.49 11.83
N ASP A 179 -0.51 -3.28 10.78
CA ASP A 179 -1.34 -2.97 9.62
C ASP A 179 -2.60 -3.86 9.60
N ASP A 180 -3.65 -3.46 8.89
CA ASP A 180 -4.98 -4.09 9.03
C ASP A 180 -5.77 -4.31 7.74
N ASP A 181 -5.14 -4.10 6.58
CA ASP A 181 -5.70 -4.39 5.26
C ASP A 181 -4.64 -4.94 4.30
N ILE A 182 -5.10 -5.30 3.09
CA ILE A 182 -4.27 -5.90 2.05
C ILE A 182 -4.51 -5.15 0.74
N ASP A 183 -3.44 -4.61 0.16
CA ASP A 183 -3.48 -3.82 -1.06
C ASP A 183 -3.04 -4.66 -2.26
N ILE A 184 -3.93 -4.83 -3.23
CA ILE A 184 -3.67 -5.51 -4.50
C ILE A 184 -4.10 -4.61 -5.65
N ILE A 185 -3.30 -4.54 -6.70
CA ILE A 185 -3.67 -3.86 -7.94
C ILE A 185 -3.86 -4.87 -9.07
N VAL A 186 -4.85 -4.61 -9.93
CA VAL A 186 -5.18 -5.45 -11.10
C VAL A 186 -5.26 -4.61 -12.38
N ASN A 187 -5.19 -5.27 -13.54
CA ASN A 187 -5.29 -4.58 -14.83
C ASN A 187 -6.67 -3.94 -15.02
N GLY A 188 -6.71 -2.60 -15.12
CA GLY A 188 -7.91 -1.80 -15.31
C GLY A 188 -8.65 -2.09 -16.60
N SER A 189 -7.95 -2.53 -17.66
CA SER A 189 -8.60 -2.95 -18.91
C SER A 189 -9.46 -4.20 -18.74
N GLU A 190 -9.19 -5.03 -17.72
CA GLU A 190 -9.90 -6.27 -17.42
C GLU A 190 -10.99 -6.11 -16.35
N TRP A 191 -11.34 -4.89 -15.93
CA TRP A 191 -12.22 -4.64 -14.78
C TRP A 191 -13.56 -5.39 -14.83
N ARG A 192 -14.17 -5.56 -16.02
CA ARG A 192 -15.43 -6.31 -16.18
C ARG A 192 -15.25 -7.77 -15.81
N LYS A 193 -14.19 -8.39 -16.31
CA LYS A 193 -13.84 -9.78 -16.03
C LYS A 193 -13.49 -9.96 -14.56
N VAL A 194 -12.72 -9.04 -13.97
CA VAL A 194 -12.45 -9.02 -12.52
C VAL A 194 -13.76 -8.99 -11.73
N ARG A 195 -14.70 -8.11 -12.09
CA ARG A 195 -16.00 -7.98 -11.43
C ARG A 195 -16.81 -9.26 -11.53
N ASP A 196 -16.92 -9.81 -12.73
CA ASP A 196 -17.72 -11.01 -13.00
C ASP A 196 -17.14 -12.23 -12.27
N VAL A 197 -15.81 -12.33 -12.19
CA VAL A 197 -15.14 -13.41 -11.46
C VAL A 197 -15.39 -13.29 -9.97
N LEU A 198 -15.08 -12.13 -9.37
CA LEU A 198 -15.10 -11.97 -7.91
C LEU A 198 -16.52 -11.86 -7.33
N ALA A 199 -17.46 -11.22 -8.04
CA ALA A 199 -18.83 -11.05 -7.55
C ALA A 199 -19.66 -12.33 -7.55
N ASN A 200 -19.19 -13.39 -8.21
CA ASN A 200 -19.88 -14.67 -8.32
C ASN A 200 -19.26 -15.78 -7.45
N ILE A 201 -18.34 -15.44 -6.54
CA ILE A 201 -17.73 -16.41 -5.64
C ILE A 201 -18.65 -16.66 -4.45
N GLN A 202 -19.07 -17.90 -4.25
CA GLN A 202 -19.94 -18.27 -3.15
C GLN A 202 -19.28 -17.98 -1.79
N GLY A 203 -20.01 -17.33 -0.89
CA GLY A 203 -19.52 -16.97 0.45
C GLY A 203 -18.65 -15.72 0.49
N PHE A 204 -18.50 -15.02 -0.64
CA PHE A 204 -17.79 -13.76 -0.75
C PHE A 204 -18.66 -12.69 -1.40
N GLU A 205 -18.33 -11.44 -1.12
CA GLU A 205 -18.98 -10.25 -1.67
C GLU A 205 -17.91 -9.32 -2.25
N LEU A 206 -18.32 -8.60 -3.31
CA LEU A 206 -17.52 -7.57 -3.94
C LEU A 206 -18.27 -6.24 -3.87
N PHE A 207 -17.72 -5.28 -3.14
CA PHE A 207 -18.14 -3.89 -3.22
C PHE A 207 -17.32 -3.19 -4.31
N SER A 208 -17.96 -2.91 -5.46
CA SER A 208 -17.30 -2.41 -6.66
C SER A 208 -17.78 -1.00 -7.07
N PRO A 209 -17.44 0.07 -6.33
CA PRO A 209 -17.83 1.42 -6.72
C PRO A 209 -17.14 1.88 -8.02
N GLY A 210 -17.78 2.76 -8.78
CA GLY A 210 -17.29 3.17 -10.10
C GLY A 210 -16.05 4.06 -10.08
N LYS A 211 -15.74 4.75 -8.97
CA LYS A 211 -14.74 5.83 -8.91
C LYS A 211 -13.63 5.66 -7.87
N VAL A 212 -13.73 4.67 -7.00
CA VAL A 212 -12.75 4.41 -5.92
C VAL A 212 -12.41 2.93 -5.90
N GLN A 213 -11.45 2.54 -5.06
CA GLN A 213 -11.01 1.15 -4.96
C GLN A 213 -12.15 0.22 -4.57
N TRP A 214 -12.08 -1.02 -5.06
CA TRP A 214 -13.05 -2.05 -4.73
C TRP A 214 -12.65 -2.75 -3.43
N LYS A 215 -13.62 -3.40 -2.80
CA LYS A 215 -13.41 -4.18 -1.58
C LYS A 215 -13.92 -5.60 -1.79
N PHE A 216 -13.07 -6.59 -1.57
CA PHE A 216 -13.42 -8.00 -1.64
C PHE A 216 -13.34 -8.64 -0.25
N PHE A 217 -14.40 -9.30 0.19
CA PHE A 217 -14.54 -9.77 1.58
C PHE A 217 -15.49 -10.96 1.72
N MET A 218 -15.38 -11.69 2.83
CA MET A 218 -16.29 -12.79 3.16
C MET A 218 -17.69 -12.28 3.50
N SER A 219 -18.73 -12.95 2.96
CA SER A 219 -20.12 -12.56 3.19
C SER A 219 -20.56 -12.73 4.64
N ALA A 220 -20.01 -13.73 5.33
CA ALA A 220 -20.39 -14.07 6.70
C ALA A 220 -19.87 -13.07 7.75
N LEU A 221 -19.08 -12.07 7.36
CA LEU A 221 -18.57 -11.07 8.29
C LEU A 221 -19.70 -10.18 8.83
N PRO A 222 -19.55 -9.65 10.06
CA PRO A 222 -20.52 -8.72 10.61
C PRO A 222 -20.56 -7.43 9.77
N GLN A 223 -21.76 -6.92 9.54
CA GLN A 223 -21.95 -5.64 8.87
C GLN A 223 -21.52 -4.49 9.80
N GLY A 224 -20.58 -3.67 9.33
CA GLY A 224 -20.15 -2.46 10.02
C GLY A 224 -20.91 -1.21 9.57
N ASN A 225 -20.33 -0.03 9.85
CA ASN A 225 -20.85 1.27 9.46
C ASN A 225 -20.46 1.70 8.01
N ARG A 226 -19.98 0.76 7.20
CA ARG A 226 -19.52 0.99 5.82
C ARG A 226 -20.34 0.13 4.86
N PRO A 227 -20.39 0.45 3.56
CA PRO A 227 -21.08 -0.38 2.57
C PRO A 227 -20.36 -1.70 2.26
N PHE A 228 -19.24 -1.98 2.94
CA PHE A 228 -18.44 -3.20 2.85
C PHE A 228 -18.02 -3.65 4.26
N LYS A 229 -17.59 -4.90 4.37
CA LYS A 229 -17.21 -5.53 5.65
C LYS A 229 -15.68 -5.57 5.78
N TRP A 230 -15.19 -5.69 7.01
CA TRP A 230 -13.77 -5.85 7.33
C TRP A 230 -13.57 -7.16 8.12
N PRO A 231 -12.46 -7.90 7.94
CA PRO A 231 -11.33 -7.65 7.02
C PRO A 231 -11.69 -7.75 5.54
N ASN A 232 -10.96 -7.04 4.68
CA ASN A 232 -11.15 -7.04 3.23
C ASN A 232 -9.81 -6.86 2.49
N ILE A 233 -9.83 -7.13 1.19
CA ILE A 233 -8.77 -6.74 0.25
C ILE A 233 -9.17 -5.41 -0.40
N ASP A 234 -8.26 -4.45 -0.35
CA ASP A 234 -8.29 -3.23 -1.13
C ASP A 234 -7.81 -3.53 -2.56
N LEU A 235 -8.76 -3.45 -3.49
CA LEU A 235 -8.53 -3.79 -4.89
C LEU A 235 -8.49 -2.52 -5.75
N PHE A 236 -7.28 -2.17 -6.16
CA PHE A 236 -7.00 -1.04 -7.02
C PHE A 236 -6.86 -1.47 -8.49
N PHE A 237 -6.87 -0.50 -9.40
CA PHE A 237 -6.72 -0.74 -10.83
C PHE A 237 -5.60 0.10 -11.41
N PHE A 238 -4.82 -0.48 -12.32
CA PHE A 238 -3.84 0.26 -13.11
C PHE A 238 -4.27 0.40 -14.55
N ASN A 239 -3.75 1.44 -15.21
CA ASN A 239 -3.74 1.56 -16.66
C ASN A 239 -2.29 1.58 -17.14
N GLU A 240 -2.08 1.28 -18.41
CA GLU A 240 -0.75 1.25 -19.00
C GLU A 240 -0.75 1.69 -20.46
N ASP A 241 0.40 2.16 -20.91
CA ASP A 241 0.72 2.30 -22.32
C ASP A 241 1.96 1.45 -22.67
N GLU A 242 2.58 1.71 -23.82
CA GLU A 242 3.77 0.98 -24.26
C GLU A 242 4.95 1.11 -23.28
N THR A 243 5.01 2.20 -22.53
CA THR A 243 6.19 2.61 -21.77
C THR A 243 5.95 2.71 -20.27
N HIS A 244 4.72 3.00 -19.84
CA HIS A 244 4.40 3.31 -18.45
C HIS A 244 3.17 2.57 -17.94
N ILE A 245 3.09 2.49 -16.62
CA ILE A 245 1.97 1.98 -15.85
C ILE A 245 1.67 2.93 -14.70
N TRP A 246 0.39 3.19 -14.42
CA TRP A 246 -0.04 4.09 -13.35
C TRP A 246 -1.36 3.63 -12.73
N ALA A 247 -1.58 3.97 -11.47
CA ALA A 247 -2.85 3.70 -10.81
C ALA A 247 -3.97 4.63 -11.31
N LEU A 248 -5.16 4.05 -11.52
CA LEU A 248 -6.39 4.75 -11.87
C LEU A 248 -7.10 5.31 -10.64
N THR A 249 -6.97 4.65 -9.50
CA THR A 249 -7.59 5.04 -8.23
C THR A 249 -6.73 6.06 -7.49
N TRP A 250 -7.34 7.15 -7.02
CA TRP A 250 -6.65 8.21 -6.29
C TRP A 250 -5.80 7.69 -5.13
N GLY A 251 -6.33 6.77 -4.32
CA GLY A 251 -5.65 6.20 -3.16
C GLY A 251 -4.35 5.44 -3.47
N ALA A 252 -4.14 5.02 -4.72
CA ALA A 252 -2.93 4.30 -5.14
C ALA A 252 -2.07 5.10 -6.14
N LYS A 253 -2.44 6.35 -6.46
CA LYS A 253 -1.63 7.18 -7.38
C LYS A 253 -0.23 7.41 -6.82
N SER A 254 -0.10 7.67 -5.51
CA SER A 254 1.21 7.78 -4.87
C SER A 254 2.04 6.49 -4.96
N SER A 255 1.38 5.33 -4.99
CA SER A 255 2.02 4.01 -4.96
C SER A 255 2.44 3.50 -6.35
N LEU A 256 1.81 3.98 -7.44
CA LEU A 256 2.14 3.50 -8.78
C LEU A 256 2.03 4.59 -9.86
N CYS A 257 3.19 4.99 -10.36
CA CYS A 257 3.40 5.78 -11.57
C CYS A 257 4.84 5.53 -12.05
N SER A 258 5.03 4.56 -12.95
CA SER A 258 6.35 3.95 -13.19
C SER A 258 6.55 3.56 -14.64
N LYS A 259 7.82 3.35 -15.03
CA LYS A 259 8.12 2.69 -16.30
C LYS A 259 7.64 1.26 -16.23
N LYS A 260 7.10 0.77 -17.34
CA LYS A 260 6.62 -0.61 -17.46
C LYS A 260 7.73 -1.63 -17.20
N SER A 261 8.97 -1.30 -17.55
CA SER A 261 10.18 -2.10 -17.29
C SER A 261 10.50 -2.30 -15.80
N ASP A 262 10.05 -1.40 -14.94
CA ASP A 262 10.28 -1.46 -13.49
C ASP A 262 9.22 -2.33 -12.80
N VAL A 263 8.10 -2.59 -13.49
CA VAL A 263 7.01 -3.44 -12.99
C VAL A 263 7.07 -4.84 -13.60
N PHE A 264 7.21 -4.97 -14.92
CA PHE A 264 7.12 -6.24 -15.63
C PHE A 264 8.46 -6.76 -16.16
N PRO A 265 8.67 -8.08 -16.30
CA PRO A 265 7.78 -9.12 -15.83
C PRO A 265 7.76 -9.11 -14.30
N LEU A 266 6.62 -9.51 -13.75
CA LEU A 266 6.45 -9.57 -12.31
C LEU A 266 7.44 -10.59 -11.72
N LYS A 267 8.03 -10.27 -10.57
CA LYS A 267 8.77 -11.23 -9.75
C LYS A 267 7.80 -11.86 -8.74
N ARG A 268 8.20 -12.96 -8.11
CA ARG A 268 7.42 -13.59 -7.04
C ARG A 268 8.13 -13.33 -5.71
N ARG A 269 7.38 -12.94 -4.68
CA ARG A 269 7.91 -12.75 -3.33
C ARG A 269 6.97 -13.34 -2.30
N LYS A 270 7.55 -13.78 -1.19
CA LYS A 270 6.77 -14.31 -0.08
C LYS A 270 5.92 -13.22 0.55
N PHE A 271 4.65 -13.52 0.72
CA PHE A 271 3.69 -12.75 1.50
C PHE A 271 2.83 -13.77 2.23
N GLU A 272 3.10 -13.91 3.53
CA GLU A 272 2.40 -14.84 4.41
C GLU A 272 2.64 -16.30 3.97
N LEU A 273 1.60 -16.94 3.45
CA LEU A 273 1.65 -18.33 2.96
C LEU A 273 1.93 -18.42 1.45
N TRP A 274 1.83 -17.33 0.70
CA TRP A 274 1.87 -17.34 -0.75
C TRP A 274 3.14 -16.71 -1.30
N ASN A 275 3.50 -17.11 -2.52
CA ASN A 275 4.46 -16.43 -3.37
C ASN A 275 3.69 -15.51 -4.31
N MET A 276 3.47 -14.27 -3.87
CA MET A 276 2.65 -13.29 -4.56
C MET A 276 3.42 -12.62 -5.71
N PRO A 277 2.75 -12.29 -6.82
CA PRO A 277 3.34 -11.43 -7.84
C PRO A 277 3.63 -10.03 -7.26
N VAL A 278 4.80 -9.51 -7.58
CA VAL A 278 5.25 -8.17 -7.22
C VAL A 278 5.95 -7.50 -8.41
N PRO A 279 6.05 -6.17 -8.42
CA PRO A 279 6.84 -5.46 -9.42
C PRO A 279 8.30 -5.93 -9.46
N ARG A 280 8.89 -5.98 -10.67
CA ARG A 280 10.29 -6.34 -10.92
C ARG A 280 11.27 -5.57 -10.01
N ALA A 281 11.12 -4.25 -9.96
CA ALA A 281 11.94 -3.33 -9.19
C ALA A 281 11.32 -2.99 -7.82
N SER A 282 10.64 -3.95 -7.18
CA SER A 282 9.90 -3.74 -5.91
C SER A 282 10.69 -2.98 -4.83
N ARG A 283 12.01 -3.18 -4.72
CA ARG A 283 12.86 -2.45 -3.76
C ARG A 283 12.83 -0.95 -4.00
N SER A 284 13.07 -0.52 -5.24
CA SER A 284 13.13 0.90 -5.60
C SER A 284 11.75 1.56 -5.54
N LEU A 285 10.70 0.83 -5.92
CA LEU A 285 9.32 1.34 -5.86
C LEU A 285 8.86 1.54 -4.41
N VAL A 286 9.14 0.58 -3.52
CA VAL A 286 8.85 0.74 -2.08
C VAL A 286 9.67 1.87 -1.47
N ALA A 287 10.95 2.01 -1.82
CA ALA A 287 11.77 3.12 -1.34
C ALA A 287 11.28 4.49 -1.84
N ALA A 288 10.73 4.55 -3.06
CA ALA A 288 10.18 5.77 -3.62
C ALA A 288 8.87 6.22 -2.96
N GLU A 289 8.10 5.27 -2.42
CA GLU A 289 6.84 5.54 -1.71
C GLU A 289 7.06 5.78 -0.20
N PHE A 290 7.90 4.97 0.44
CA PHE A 290 8.05 4.94 1.90
C PHE A 290 9.40 5.48 2.41
N GLY A 291 10.30 5.94 1.53
CA GLY A 291 11.63 6.43 1.90
C GLY A 291 12.55 5.30 2.40
N ASP A 292 13.33 5.56 3.45
CA ASP A 292 14.17 4.54 4.09
C ASP A 292 13.35 3.58 4.96
N TYR A 293 12.54 2.77 4.29
CA TYR A 293 11.67 1.79 4.91
C TYR A 293 12.44 0.68 5.66
N ARG A 294 13.76 0.56 5.46
CA ARG A 294 14.60 -0.45 6.13
C ARG A 294 15.00 0.02 7.52
N SER A 295 15.31 1.31 7.66
CA SER A 295 15.70 1.89 8.95
C SER A 295 14.52 2.44 9.73
N ASN A 296 13.47 2.89 9.05
CA ASN A 296 12.38 3.65 9.67
C ASN A 296 11.04 2.91 9.59
N CYS A 297 10.38 2.82 10.74
CA CYS A 297 9.11 2.15 10.93
C CYS A 297 8.07 3.20 11.33
N VAL A 298 6.99 3.28 10.56
CA VAL A 298 5.96 4.32 10.69
C VAL A 298 4.61 3.64 10.97
N THR A 299 3.81 4.24 11.84
CA THR A 299 2.42 3.83 12.11
C THR A 299 1.50 4.09 10.91
N ALA A 300 0.44 3.31 10.75
CA ALA A 300 -0.55 3.56 9.71
C ALA A 300 -1.25 4.92 9.90
N SER A 301 -1.50 5.64 8.80
CA SER A 301 -2.27 6.89 8.79
C SER A 301 -3.78 6.66 8.79
N TYR A 302 -4.21 5.43 8.55
CA TYR A 302 -5.59 5.04 8.54
C TYR A 302 -5.72 3.63 9.11
N VAL A 303 -6.70 3.42 9.99
CA VAL A 303 -7.01 2.12 10.57
C VAL A 303 -8.35 1.68 10.01
N HIS A 304 -8.32 0.67 9.15
CA HIS A 304 -9.51 0.17 8.49
C HIS A 304 -10.47 -0.43 9.50
N LYS A 305 -10.01 -1.25 10.44
CA LYS A 305 -10.82 -1.93 11.46
C LYS A 305 -11.76 -0.99 12.21
N THR A 306 -11.28 0.18 12.62
CA THR A 306 -12.05 1.18 13.37
C THR A 306 -12.56 2.34 12.51
N ASN A 307 -12.18 2.40 11.24
CA ASN A 307 -12.52 3.49 10.32
C ASN A 307 -12.04 4.86 10.81
N VAL A 308 -10.79 4.93 11.30
CA VAL A 308 -10.19 6.15 11.86
C VAL A 308 -8.98 6.57 11.03
N ALA A 309 -8.98 7.84 10.60
CA ALA A 309 -7.81 8.50 10.02
C ALA A 309 -7.02 9.24 11.11
N TYR A 310 -5.70 9.10 11.09
CA TYR A 310 -4.79 9.85 11.95
C TYR A 310 -4.20 11.04 11.18
N SER A 311 -4.09 12.18 11.85
CA SER A 311 -3.39 13.34 11.29
C SER A 311 -1.91 13.04 11.11
N SER A 312 -1.25 13.72 10.17
CA SER A 312 0.20 13.59 9.97
C SER A 312 1.01 13.85 11.24
N SER A 313 0.53 14.77 12.10
CA SER A 313 1.14 15.05 13.41
C SER A 313 1.01 13.92 14.45
N SER A 314 0.11 12.97 14.20
CA SER A 314 -0.11 11.80 15.06
C SER A 314 0.68 10.57 14.58
N LEU A 315 1.27 10.62 13.38
CA LEU A 315 2.11 9.55 12.87
C LEU A 315 3.39 9.49 13.69
N VAL A 316 3.78 8.27 14.05
CA VAL A 316 5.00 8.04 14.81
C VAL A 316 5.96 7.25 13.96
N GLU A 317 7.15 7.83 13.82
CA GLU A 317 8.30 7.22 13.16
C GLU A 317 9.33 6.84 14.22
N VAL A 318 9.80 5.60 14.18
CA VAL A 318 10.86 5.08 15.05
C VAL A 318 11.89 4.33 14.22
N SER A 319 13.09 4.17 14.78
CA SER A 319 14.04 3.22 14.22
C SER A 319 13.44 1.82 14.25
N CYS A 320 13.40 1.12 13.12
CA CYS A 320 12.94 -0.27 13.07
C CYS A 320 13.72 -1.20 14.00
N ARG A 321 14.97 -0.85 14.35
CA ARG A 321 15.77 -1.56 15.36
C ARG A 321 15.02 -1.68 16.69
N ASN A 322 14.23 -0.67 17.06
CA ASN A 322 13.42 -0.70 18.28
C ASN A 322 12.36 -1.82 18.22
N LEU A 323 12.01 -2.33 17.05
CA LEU A 323 10.94 -3.32 16.86
C LEU A 323 11.46 -4.75 16.56
N HIS A 324 12.77 -4.91 16.33
CA HIS A 324 13.37 -6.22 15.97
C HIS A 324 13.24 -7.29 17.06
N GLU A 325 13.12 -6.89 18.33
CA GLU A 325 12.97 -7.83 19.45
C GLU A 325 11.55 -8.40 19.58
N VAL A 326 10.55 -7.72 19.02
CA VAL A 326 9.13 -8.06 19.21
C VAL A 326 8.43 -8.51 17.93
N PHE A 327 8.96 -8.13 16.77
CA PHE A 327 8.40 -8.47 15.48
C PHE A 327 9.45 -9.08 14.55
N PRO A 328 9.03 -10.00 13.67
CA PRO A 328 9.93 -10.58 12.68
C PRO A 328 10.24 -9.57 11.58
N PHE A 329 11.52 -9.45 11.20
CA PHE A 329 11.99 -8.59 10.11
C PHE A 329 12.87 -9.37 9.13
N VAL A 330 12.83 -8.96 7.87
CA VAL A 330 13.65 -9.53 6.80
C VAL A 330 14.98 -8.80 6.75
N PHE A 331 16.06 -9.58 6.77
CA PHE A 331 17.44 -9.12 6.63
C PHE A 331 18.04 -9.70 5.35
N GLN A 332 18.91 -8.92 4.69
CA GLN A 332 19.67 -9.40 3.54
C GLN A 332 21.05 -9.83 4.01
N GLU A 333 21.46 -11.02 3.61
CA GLU A 333 22.75 -11.61 3.90
C GLU A 333 23.40 -12.06 2.59
N THR A 334 24.73 -12.07 2.55
CA THR A 334 25.47 -12.61 1.40
C THR A 334 25.70 -14.09 1.67
N GLY A 335 25.02 -14.95 0.91
CA GLY A 335 25.24 -16.39 0.93
C GLY A 335 26.50 -16.78 0.15
N ASP A 336 26.72 -18.10 0.03
CA ASP A 336 27.82 -18.65 -0.73
C ASP A 336 27.79 -18.16 -2.19
N GLN A 337 28.98 -17.93 -2.76
CA GLN A 337 29.15 -17.44 -4.14
C GLN A 337 28.60 -16.02 -4.42
N GLY A 338 28.29 -15.23 -3.38
CA GLY A 338 27.86 -13.83 -3.54
C GLY A 338 26.36 -13.66 -3.80
N ILE A 339 25.57 -14.72 -3.67
CA ILE A 339 24.12 -14.68 -3.80
C ILE A 339 23.53 -13.93 -2.61
N VAL A 340 22.67 -12.93 -2.85
CA VAL A 340 21.95 -12.27 -1.77
C VAL A 340 20.76 -13.12 -1.34
N ILE A 341 20.73 -13.50 -0.07
CA ILE A 341 19.65 -14.24 0.57
C ILE A 341 18.89 -13.34 1.54
N GLU A 342 17.56 -13.46 1.54
CA GLU A 342 16.71 -12.82 2.54
C GLU A 342 16.37 -13.78 3.67
N VAL A 343 16.67 -13.41 4.92
CA VAL A 343 16.44 -14.20 6.13
C VAL A 343 15.47 -13.46 7.05
N LEU A 344 14.38 -14.11 7.45
CA LEU A 344 13.45 -13.58 8.44
C LEU A 344 14.00 -13.84 9.85
N ARG A 345 14.15 -12.79 10.67
CA ARG A 345 14.68 -12.88 12.04
C ARG A 345 13.75 -12.24 13.07
N LEU A 346 13.72 -12.80 14.28
CA LEU A 346 13.09 -12.22 15.47
C LEU A 346 14.12 -12.25 16.61
N ALA A 347 14.34 -11.11 17.28
CA ALA A 347 15.35 -10.98 18.34
C ALA A 347 16.73 -11.51 17.92
N GLY A 348 17.13 -11.17 16.68
CA GLY A 348 18.38 -11.61 16.05
C GLY A 348 18.43 -13.08 15.61
N LYS A 349 17.47 -13.92 16.00
CA LYS A 349 17.44 -15.34 15.65
C LYS A 349 16.71 -15.56 14.32
N PRO A 350 17.26 -16.36 13.39
CA PRO A 350 16.54 -16.72 12.18
C PRO A 350 15.29 -17.54 12.53
N LEU A 351 14.20 -17.30 11.81
CA LEU A 351 13.00 -18.12 11.86
C LEU A 351 13.10 -19.17 10.74
N ASP A 352 12.99 -20.43 11.14
CA ASP A 352 13.54 -21.65 10.49
C ASP A 352 13.21 -21.97 9.02
N ASN A 353 12.65 -21.09 8.16
CA ASN A 353 12.20 -21.57 6.83
C ASN A 353 12.13 -20.58 5.67
N ILE A 354 12.94 -19.51 5.65
CA ILE A 354 12.90 -18.59 4.50
C ILE A 354 14.29 -18.00 4.24
N SER A 355 15.05 -18.64 3.36
CA SER A 355 16.13 -18.01 2.60
C SER A 355 15.65 -17.92 1.16
N LEU A 356 15.36 -16.70 0.69
CA LEU A 356 15.02 -16.45 -0.70
C LEU A 356 16.23 -15.83 -1.38
N SER A 357 16.72 -16.43 -2.47
CA SER A 357 17.69 -15.79 -3.34
C SER A 357 17.02 -14.63 -4.08
N GLU A 358 17.60 -13.43 -4.04
CA GLU A 358 17.24 -12.39 -5.00
C GLU A 358 17.87 -12.75 -6.35
N ASP A 359 17.06 -13.18 -7.32
CA ASP A 359 17.47 -13.14 -8.73
C ASP A 359 17.62 -11.65 -9.09
N PHE A 360 18.83 -11.19 -9.33
CA PHE A 360 19.10 -9.79 -9.71
C PHE A 360 18.56 -9.50 -11.11
#